data_AF-A0A520INH8-F1
#
_entry.id   AF-A0A520INH8-F1
#
_cell.length_a   1.000
_cell.length_b   1.000
_cell.length_c   1.000
_cell.angle_alpha   90.00
_cell.angle_beta   90.00
_cell.angle_gamma   90.00
#
_symmetry.space_group_name_H-M   'P 1'
#
loop_
_entity.id
_entity.type
_entity.pdbx_description
1 polymer ?
#
loop_
_entity_poly.entity_id
_entity_poly.type
_entity_poly.pdbx_seq_one_letter_code
_entity_poly.pdbx_strand_id
1 'polypeptide(L)'
;VVRFDRETFDEVFFGAYVRQKQVFGRGQIEAAYYRLAEHDSVDRSTADRRLHTIDVRLSREPEERAYDYDFEGAYQFGRASVSTMADATNARVTAGFAHAAAGYSFGGPLKPRIGLFYDYASGNGRQDGTGGTSHRFDTLFGSRRDDFGPSGTYSALARENISAPGIRFEAKPTKRTEVLADYRGVWLASRYDRFYNILDRTGRSGRFGGQQVEGRLRYWVIPEHLRLESNFAVLFKGDFLRNAPDAIAQDDTTVRFIETNLLVTF
;
A
#
# COMPACT_ATOMS: atom_id res chain seq x y z
N VAL A 1 -9.21 14.26 34.55
CA VAL A 1 -7.77 14.05 34.82
C VAL A 1 -7.11 13.77 33.48
N VAL A 2 -6.21 14.64 33.01
CA VAL A 2 -5.41 14.38 31.81
C VAL A 2 -4.23 13.52 32.24
N ARG A 3 -4.13 12.31 31.70
CA ARG A 3 -3.00 11.40 31.95
C ARG A 3 -2.16 11.37 30.69
N PHE A 4 -0.90 11.79 30.77
CA PHE A 4 0.02 11.69 29.65
C PHE A 4 0.36 10.23 29.40
N ASP A 5 0.45 9.88 28.12
CA ASP A 5 0.94 8.59 27.68
C ASP A 5 2.42 8.42 28.10
N ARG A 6 2.83 7.18 28.40
CA ARG A 6 4.19 6.86 28.84
C ARG A 6 4.86 6.00 27.78
N GLU A 7 6.12 6.29 27.48
CA GLU A 7 6.94 5.40 26.66
C GLU A 7 7.09 4.04 27.34
N THR A 8 6.79 2.97 26.61
CA THR A 8 6.99 1.58 27.04
C THR A 8 7.78 0.81 26.00
N PHE A 9 8.34 -0.33 26.40
CA PHE A 9 8.98 -1.29 25.48
C PHE A 9 7.98 -2.33 24.95
N ASP A 10 6.67 -2.06 25.05
CA ASP A 10 5.64 -2.98 24.57
C ASP A 10 5.53 -2.96 23.04
N GLU A 11 6.10 -1.95 22.37
CA GLU A 11 6.27 -1.94 20.91
C GLU A 11 7.66 -1.45 20.55
N VAL A 12 8.47 -2.34 19.97
CA VAL A 12 9.82 -2.02 19.52
C VAL A 12 9.95 -2.38 18.05
N PHE A 13 10.25 -1.36 17.24
CA PHE A 13 10.52 -1.49 15.82
C PHE A 13 11.97 -1.10 15.53
N PHE A 14 12.73 -2.01 14.94
CA PHE A 14 14.13 -1.75 14.57
C PHE A 14 14.51 -2.51 13.30
N GLY A 15 15.61 -2.10 12.68
CA GLY A 15 16.06 -2.73 11.44
C GLY A 15 17.41 -2.24 10.98
N ALA A 16 17.83 -2.77 9.84
CA ALA A 16 19.01 -2.35 9.11
C ALA A 16 18.66 -2.23 7.63
N TYR A 17 19.28 -1.27 6.96
CA TYR A 17 19.06 -0.98 5.54
C TYR A 17 20.39 -0.70 4.88
N VAL A 18 20.57 -1.24 3.67
CA VAL A 18 21.71 -0.95 2.81
C VAL A 18 21.22 -0.62 1.42
N ARG A 19 21.90 0.33 0.77
CA ARG A 19 21.67 0.71 -0.62
C ARG A 19 22.98 0.79 -1.36
N GLN A 20 23.01 0.17 -2.53
CA GLN A 20 24.09 0.29 -3.49
C GLN A 20 23.56 0.93 -4.76
N LYS A 21 24.14 2.07 -5.15
CA LYS A 21 23.84 2.76 -6.40
C LYS A 21 24.73 2.23 -7.52
N GLN A 22 24.35 2.56 -8.76
CA GLN A 22 25.09 2.24 -9.97
C GLN A 22 25.28 0.73 -10.21
N VAL A 23 24.27 -0.06 -9.85
CA VAL A 23 24.21 -1.50 -10.14
C VAL A 23 23.52 -1.69 -11.49
N PHE A 24 24.12 -2.49 -12.37
CA PHE A 24 23.66 -2.66 -13.76
C PHE A 24 23.48 -1.32 -14.51
N GLY A 25 24.48 -0.44 -14.42
CA GLY A 25 24.45 0.89 -15.04
C GLY A 25 23.90 1.96 -14.09
N ARG A 26 22.73 2.52 -14.39
CA ARG A 26 22.09 3.57 -13.55
C ARG A 26 21.11 3.01 -12.52
N GLY A 27 21.00 1.70 -12.41
CA GLY A 27 20.15 1.07 -11.40
C GLY A 27 20.72 1.19 -9.99
N GLN A 28 19.88 0.90 -9.00
CA GLN A 28 20.25 0.77 -7.61
C GLN A 28 19.56 -0.47 -7.02
N ILE A 29 20.23 -1.10 -6.07
CA ILE A 29 19.67 -2.19 -5.28
C ILE A 29 19.65 -1.77 -3.81
N GLU A 30 18.56 -2.10 -3.15
CA GLU A 30 18.32 -1.86 -1.74
C GLU A 30 17.98 -3.20 -1.09
N ALA A 31 18.46 -3.39 0.13
CA ALA A 31 18.09 -4.53 0.95
C ALA A 31 17.86 -4.05 2.38
N ALA A 32 16.79 -4.53 2.99
CA ALA A 32 16.43 -4.17 4.35
C ALA A 32 16.02 -5.40 5.16
N TYR A 33 16.24 -5.29 6.46
CA TYR A 33 15.66 -6.18 7.45
C TYR A 33 14.98 -5.34 8.52
N TYR A 34 13.75 -5.71 8.88
CA TYR A 34 12.97 -5.09 9.93
C TYR A 34 12.47 -6.12 10.95
N ARG A 35 12.38 -5.71 12.21
CA ARG A 35 11.82 -6.49 13.33
C ARG A 35 10.78 -5.64 14.06
N LEU A 36 9.56 -6.15 14.18
CA LEU A 36 8.50 -5.57 15.03
C LEU A 36 8.22 -6.51 16.20
N ALA A 37 8.63 -6.14 17.42
CA ALA A 37 8.27 -6.82 18.65
C ALA A 37 7.19 -6.02 19.38
N GLU A 38 5.98 -6.53 19.33
CA GLU A 38 4.81 -6.02 20.02
C GLU A 38 4.40 -7.00 21.11
N HIS A 39 4.09 -6.48 22.30
CA HIS A 39 3.58 -7.22 23.44
C HIS A 39 2.16 -6.79 23.78
N ASP A 40 1.27 -7.78 23.84
CA ASP A 40 -0.11 -7.63 24.29
C ASP A 40 -0.23 -7.59 25.82
N SER A 41 -1.16 -6.80 26.34
CA SER A 41 -1.47 -6.75 27.77
C SER A 41 -2.93 -6.37 28.04
N VAL A 42 -3.39 -6.52 29.29
CA VAL A 42 -4.77 -6.17 29.69
C VAL A 42 -5.10 -4.71 29.38
N ASP A 43 -4.12 -3.81 29.52
CA ASP A 43 -4.29 -2.38 29.24
C ASP A 43 -3.97 -2.03 27.77
N ARG A 44 -3.54 -3.00 26.96
CA ARG A 44 -3.08 -2.81 25.58
C ARG A 44 -3.38 -4.04 24.70
N SER A 45 -4.65 -4.18 24.33
CA SER A 45 -5.15 -5.24 23.44
C SER A 45 -4.61 -5.09 22.00
N THR A 46 -3.65 -5.94 21.63
CA THR A 46 -2.97 -5.94 20.32
C THR A 46 -2.89 -7.35 19.74
N ALA A 47 -2.23 -7.50 18.59
CA ALA A 47 -2.04 -8.80 17.96
C ALA A 47 -0.73 -9.50 18.41
N ASP A 48 -0.08 -9.08 19.50
CA ASP A 48 1.17 -9.66 20.05
C ASP A 48 2.21 -9.97 18.95
N ARG A 49 2.38 -9.03 18.01
CA ARG A 49 3.15 -9.26 16.77
C ARG A 49 4.63 -9.41 17.05
N ARG A 50 5.20 -10.53 16.60
CA ARG A 50 6.64 -10.81 16.60
C ARG A 50 7.10 -11.11 15.19
N LEU A 51 7.21 -10.04 14.39
CA LEU A 51 7.45 -10.12 12.95
C LEU A 51 8.89 -9.79 12.60
N HIS A 52 9.38 -10.48 11.59
CA HIS A 52 10.61 -10.25 10.85
C HIS A 52 10.23 -10.00 9.40
N THR A 53 10.77 -8.96 8.77
CA THR A 53 10.57 -8.66 7.36
C THR A 53 11.92 -8.53 6.69
N ILE A 54 12.14 -9.29 5.61
CA ILE A 54 13.28 -9.10 4.70
C ILE A 54 12.72 -8.46 3.44
N ASP A 55 13.32 -7.36 3.01
CA ASP A 55 12.91 -6.60 1.83
C ASP A 55 14.08 -6.41 0.88
N VAL A 56 13.81 -6.52 -0.43
CA VAL A 56 14.79 -6.26 -1.48
C VAL A 56 14.11 -5.45 -2.58
N ARG A 57 14.77 -4.38 -3.02
CA ARG A 57 14.30 -3.51 -4.09
C ARG A 57 15.37 -3.28 -5.13
N LEU A 58 15.01 -3.39 -6.40
CA LEU A 58 15.82 -3.06 -7.56
C LEU A 58 15.09 -1.97 -8.33
N SER A 59 15.70 -0.79 -8.45
CA SER A 59 15.08 0.34 -9.12
C SER A 59 16.05 1.07 -10.04
N ARG A 60 15.49 1.81 -11.00
CA ARG A 60 16.17 2.78 -11.84
C ARG A 60 15.23 3.95 -12.02
N GLU A 61 15.71 5.16 -11.76
CA GLU A 61 14.89 6.36 -11.87
C GLU A 61 14.54 6.69 -13.34
N PRO A 62 13.36 7.31 -13.60
CA PRO A 62 12.98 7.79 -14.92
C PRO A 62 13.92 8.87 -15.47
N GLU A 63 14.28 8.75 -16.74
CA GLU A 63 15.08 9.73 -17.48
C GLU A 63 14.49 9.97 -18.87
N GLU A 64 14.72 11.18 -19.43
CA GLU A 64 14.19 11.52 -20.75
C GLU A 64 14.70 10.54 -21.82
N ARG A 65 13.77 10.01 -22.63
CA ARG A 65 14.03 8.99 -23.67
C ARG A 65 14.66 7.71 -23.13
N ALA A 66 14.26 7.28 -21.94
CA ALA A 66 14.77 6.07 -21.32
C ALA A 66 13.67 5.22 -20.68
N TYR A 67 13.97 3.93 -20.55
CA TYR A 67 13.22 3.00 -19.72
C TYR A 67 13.66 3.10 -18.26
N ASP A 68 12.71 2.92 -17.38
CA ASP A 68 12.87 2.89 -15.93
C ASP A 68 12.10 1.71 -15.33
N TYR A 69 12.45 1.33 -14.11
CA TYR A 69 11.84 0.20 -13.43
C TYR A 69 11.92 0.33 -11.92
N ASP A 70 11.02 -0.37 -11.24
CA ASP A 70 10.98 -0.48 -9.80
C ASP A 70 10.40 -1.85 -9.40
N PHE A 71 11.24 -2.71 -8.85
CA PHE A 71 10.86 -4.05 -8.43
C PHE A 71 11.19 -4.20 -6.95
N GLU A 72 10.19 -4.43 -6.12
CA GLU A 72 10.33 -4.63 -4.67
C GLU A 72 9.68 -5.94 -4.29
N GLY A 73 10.31 -6.67 -3.37
CA GLY A 73 9.78 -7.90 -2.82
C GLY A 73 10.12 -7.99 -1.34
N ALA A 74 9.10 -8.23 -0.53
CA ALA A 74 9.27 -8.45 0.90
C ALA A 74 8.71 -9.81 1.32
N TYR A 75 9.43 -10.48 2.21
CA TYR A 75 8.98 -11.69 2.88
C TYR A 75 8.92 -11.46 4.38
N GLN A 76 7.75 -11.74 4.96
CA GLN A 76 7.47 -11.54 6.37
C GLN A 76 7.23 -12.89 7.06
N PHE A 77 7.89 -13.10 8.19
CA PHE A 77 7.79 -14.32 8.98
C PHE A 77 7.85 -14.04 10.48
N GLY A 78 7.41 -14.99 11.29
CA GLY A 78 7.42 -14.85 12.75
C GLY A 78 6.13 -15.37 13.37
N ARG A 79 5.55 -14.63 14.30
CA ARG A 79 4.28 -14.97 14.96
C ARG A 79 3.41 -13.74 15.19
N ALA A 80 2.10 -13.91 15.21
CA ALA A 80 1.12 -12.92 15.62
C ALA A 80 -0.17 -13.61 16.07
N SER A 81 -0.89 -13.02 17.01
CA SER A 81 -2.24 -13.44 17.39
C SER A 81 -3.22 -13.25 16.23
N VAL A 82 -4.15 -14.20 16.07
CA VAL A 82 -5.14 -14.16 14.98
C VAL A 82 -6.19 -13.05 15.15
N SER A 83 -6.30 -12.47 16.34
CA SER A 83 -7.13 -11.31 16.68
C SER A 83 -6.57 -10.62 17.93
N THR A 84 -7.16 -9.49 18.32
CA THR A 84 -6.81 -8.78 19.56
C THR A 84 -7.62 -9.26 20.77
N MET A 85 -8.48 -10.27 20.62
CA MET A 85 -9.26 -10.84 21.72
C MET A 85 -8.33 -11.49 22.77
N ALA A 86 -8.70 -11.41 24.05
CA ALA A 86 -7.87 -11.91 25.15
C ALA A 86 -7.59 -13.42 25.10
N ASP A 87 -8.44 -14.20 24.42
CA ASP A 87 -8.31 -15.65 24.21
C ASP A 87 -7.77 -16.00 22.82
N ALA A 88 -7.26 -15.02 22.06
CA ALA A 88 -6.74 -15.24 20.73
C ALA A 88 -5.53 -16.17 20.74
N THR A 89 -5.52 -17.12 19.80
CA THR A 89 -4.38 -18.02 19.63
C THR A 89 -3.31 -17.38 18.74
N ASN A 90 -2.05 -17.70 19.04
CA ASN A 90 -0.91 -17.29 18.24
C ASN A 90 -0.81 -18.12 16.94
N ALA A 91 -0.59 -17.43 15.83
CA ALA A 91 -0.30 -18.03 14.54
C ALA A 91 1.15 -17.75 14.11
N ARG A 92 1.80 -18.71 13.46
CA ARG A 92 3.01 -18.50 12.66
C ARG A 92 2.67 -17.57 11.51
N VAL A 93 3.56 -16.64 11.18
CA VAL A 93 3.42 -15.78 10.00
C VAL A 93 4.33 -16.27 8.89
N THR A 94 3.81 -16.31 7.67
CA THR A 94 4.54 -16.47 6.40
C THR A 94 3.77 -15.76 5.29
N ALA A 95 4.15 -14.51 5.04
CA ALA A 95 3.46 -13.61 4.12
C ALA A 95 4.45 -12.97 3.14
N GLY A 96 3.94 -12.53 2.00
CA GLY A 96 4.73 -11.95 0.93
C GLY A 96 4.10 -10.70 0.35
N PHE A 97 4.95 -9.78 -0.07
CA PHE A 97 4.62 -8.57 -0.81
C PHE A 97 5.48 -8.50 -2.06
N ALA A 98 4.91 -7.98 -3.15
CA ALA A 98 5.66 -7.64 -4.34
C ALA A 98 5.09 -6.37 -4.98
N HIS A 99 5.97 -5.48 -5.40
CA HIS A 99 5.69 -4.37 -6.29
C HIS A 99 6.54 -4.53 -7.54
N ALA A 100 5.94 -4.34 -8.71
CA ALA A 100 6.67 -4.33 -9.96
C ALA A 100 6.15 -3.22 -10.86
N ALA A 101 7.01 -2.31 -11.27
CA ALA A 101 6.71 -1.25 -12.22
C ALA A 101 7.80 -1.13 -13.27
N ALA A 102 7.39 -0.80 -14.48
CA ALA A 102 8.28 -0.45 -15.57
C ALA A 102 7.64 0.64 -16.43
N GLY A 103 8.45 1.58 -16.90
CA GLY A 103 7.95 2.71 -17.67
C GLY A 103 8.93 3.20 -18.73
N TYR A 104 8.42 4.09 -19.57
CA TYR A 104 9.22 4.83 -20.53
C TYR A 104 8.86 6.30 -20.49
N SER A 105 9.89 7.14 -20.36
CA SER A 105 9.77 8.60 -20.40
C SER A 105 10.08 9.11 -21.80
N PHE A 106 9.10 9.77 -22.42
CA PHE A 106 9.26 10.40 -23.72
C PHE A 106 9.86 11.80 -23.58
N GLY A 107 10.56 12.24 -24.63
CA GLY A 107 10.97 13.64 -24.75
C GLY A 107 9.83 14.58 -25.12
N GLY A 108 10.16 15.85 -25.35
CA GLY A 108 9.21 16.87 -25.81
C GLY A 108 8.61 17.72 -24.67
N PRO A 109 7.72 18.68 -25.01
CA PRO A 109 7.30 19.73 -24.09
C PRO A 109 6.50 19.22 -22.89
N LEU A 110 5.74 18.13 -23.05
CA LEU A 110 4.94 17.55 -21.95
C LEU A 110 5.74 16.60 -21.05
N LYS A 111 6.90 16.11 -21.54
CA LYS A 111 7.72 15.07 -20.90
C LYS A 111 6.87 13.91 -20.34
N PRO A 112 5.99 13.30 -21.14
CA PRO A 112 5.10 12.28 -20.61
C PRO A 112 5.90 11.03 -20.26
N ARG A 113 5.47 10.33 -19.21
CA ARG A 113 5.91 8.99 -18.85
C ARG A 113 4.69 8.09 -18.81
N ILE A 114 4.79 6.94 -19.45
CA ILE A 114 3.76 5.89 -19.39
C ILE A 114 4.43 4.68 -18.76
N GLY A 115 3.79 4.10 -17.75
CA GLY A 115 4.28 2.91 -17.07
C GLY A 115 3.17 1.92 -16.76
N LEU A 116 3.56 0.66 -16.65
CA LEU A 116 2.73 -0.40 -16.09
C LEU A 116 3.21 -0.68 -14.67
N PHE A 117 2.28 -1.04 -13.79
CA PHE A 117 2.62 -1.48 -12.45
C PHE A 117 1.75 -2.66 -12.01
N TYR A 118 2.24 -3.40 -11.04
CA TYR A 118 1.53 -4.49 -10.39
C TYR A 118 1.90 -4.52 -8.91
N ASP A 119 0.87 -4.55 -8.07
CA ASP A 119 1.01 -4.62 -6.62
C ASP A 119 0.37 -5.91 -6.11
N TYR A 120 1.10 -6.63 -5.26
CA TYR A 120 0.64 -7.86 -4.61
C TYR A 120 0.97 -7.84 -3.12
N ALA A 121 0.00 -8.17 -2.28
CA ALA A 121 0.22 -8.50 -0.88
C ALA A 121 -0.63 -9.73 -0.52
N SER A 122 0.00 -10.73 0.07
CA SER A 122 -0.66 -12.00 0.36
C SER A 122 -1.80 -11.83 1.38
N GLY A 123 -2.79 -12.72 1.30
CA GLY A 123 -3.92 -12.83 2.21
C GLY A 123 -4.08 -14.24 2.74
N ASN A 124 -4.80 -14.41 3.84
CA ASN A 124 -5.08 -15.71 4.44
C ASN A 124 -5.91 -16.61 3.52
N GLY A 125 -5.59 -17.89 3.48
CA GLY A 125 -6.44 -18.90 2.86
C GLY A 125 -7.75 -19.12 3.61
N ARG A 126 -8.55 -20.07 3.12
CA ARG A 126 -9.70 -20.58 3.88
C ARG A 126 -9.18 -21.17 5.18
N GLN A 127 -9.66 -20.68 6.32
CA GLN A 127 -9.36 -21.29 7.61
C GLN A 127 -10.11 -22.64 7.68
N ASP A 128 -9.38 -23.74 7.82
CA ASP A 128 -9.91 -25.11 7.84
C ASP A 128 -10.01 -25.71 9.26
N GLY A 129 -9.93 -24.86 10.29
CA GLY A 129 -10.03 -25.30 11.68
C GLY A 129 -8.76 -25.98 12.21
N THR A 130 -7.70 -26.12 11.40
CA THR A 130 -6.41 -26.66 11.85
C THR A 130 -5.32 -25.60 11.87
N GLY A 131 -5.04 -25.09 13.07
CA GLY A 131 -3.74 -24.52 13.47
C GLY A 131 -3.00 -23.58 12.50
N GLY A 132 -3.20 -22.28 12.70
CA GLY A 132 -2.09 -21.46 13.21
C GLY A 132 -1.03 -20.96 12.23
N THR A 133 -1.32 -20.82 10.93
CA THR A 133 -0.46 -20.04 10.03
C THR A 133 -1.24 -18.89 9.37
N SER A 134 -0.76 -17.66 9.56
CA SER A 134 -1.21 -16.46 8.88
C SER A 134 -0.35 -16.22 7.63
N HIS A 135 -1.03 -15.99 6.52
CA HIS A 135 -0.46 -15.60 5.24
C HIS A 135 -0.79 -14.16 4.88
N ARG A 136 -1.51 -13.42 5.72
CA ARG A 136 -1.77 -12.00 5.46
C ARG A 136 -0.51 -11.19 5.71
N PHE A 137 -0.11 -10.40 4.72
CA PHE A 137 1.00 -9.45 4.86
C PHE A 137 0.58 -8.30 5.79
N ASP A 138 1.41 -7.99 6.78
CA ASP A 138 1.28 -6.82 7.66
C ASP A 138 2.17 -5.69 7.12
N THR A 139 1.57 -4.54 6.81
CA THR A 139 2.24 -3.36 6.25
C THR A 139 3.07 -2.58 7.29
N LEU A 140 3.06 -3.02 8.54
CA LEU A 140 3.71 -2.41 9.69
C LEU A 140 3.22 -0.96 9.85
N PHE A 141 4.12 0.01 9.62
CA PHE A 141 3.84 1.44 9.70
C PHE A 141 3.83 2.12 8.33
N GLY A 142 3.48 1.36 7.28
CA GLY A 142 3.49 1.79 5.89
C GLY A 142 2.73 3.10 5.61
N SER A 143 3.21 3.83 4.60
CA SER A 143 2.63 5.10 4.16
C SER A 143 1.43 4.86 3.25
N ARG A 144 0.26 5.37 3.66
CA ARG A 144 -1.00 5.30 2.88
C ARG A 144 -0.88 5.85 1.45
N ARG A 145 -0.07 6.90 1.27
CA ARG A 145 0.17 7.52 -0.03
C ARG A 145 0.93 6.58 -0.95
N ASP A 146 1.98 5.97 -0.42
CA ASP A 146 2.84 5.10 -1.20
C ASP A 146 2.14 3.75 -1.43
N ASP A 147 1.28 3.33 -0.49
CA ASP A 147 0.46 2.14 -0.56
C ASP A 147 -0.45 2.16 -1.77
N PHE A 148 -1.53 2.97 -1.78
CA PHE A 148 -2.56 2.94 -2.83
C PHE A 148 -3.46 4.18 -2.85
N GLY A 149 -2.88 5.37 -2.68
CA GLY A 149 -3.66 6.59 -2.66
C GLY A 149 -2.97 7.80 -3.29
N PRO A 150 -3.73 8.75 -3.85
CA PRO A 150 -3.15 9.97 -4.39
C PRO A 150 -2.55 10.87 -3.28
N SER A 151 -2.98 10.66 -2.03
CA SER A 151 -2.57 11.38 -0.83
C SER A 151 -2.45 10.45 0.39
N GLY A 152 -1.89 10.95 1.49
CA GLY A 152 -1.81 10.21 2.76
C GLY A 152 -3.12 10.13 3.55
N THR A 153 -4.16 10.86 3.12
CA THR A 153 -5.50 10.89 3.75
C THR A 153 -6.47 9.89 3.12
N TYR A 154 -6.27 9.54 1.85
CA TYR A 154 -7.00 8.46 1.21
C TYR A 154 -6.46 7.11 1.67
N SER A 155 -7.33 6.24 2.21
CA SER A 155 -6.97 4.94 2.78
C SER A 155 -7.98 3.84 2.44
N ALA A 156 -8.60 3.96 1.26
CA ALA A 156 -9.59 3.00 0.80
C ALA A 156 -8.96 1.62 0.54
N LEU A 157 -7.75 1.61 -0.03
CA LEU A 157 -6.99 0.39 -0.28
C LEU A 157 -5.77 0.34 0.66
N ALA A 158 -5.37 -0.87 1.03
CA ALA A 158 -4.21 -1.13 1.88
C ALA A 158 -3.35 -2.25 1.27
N ARG A 159 -2.05 -2.27 1.58
CA ARG A 159 -1.09 -3.33 1.21
C ARG A 159 -1.31 -4.63 2.00
N GLU A 160 -2.56 -5.09 2.04
CA GLU A 160 -2.94 -6.37 2.61
C GLU A 160 -3.95 -7.07 1.68
N ASN A 161 -3.77 -8.37 1.45
CA ASN A 161 -4.70 -9.19 0.67
C ASN A 161 -5.10 -8.57 -0.69
N ILE A 162 -4.13 -8.08 -1.47
CA ILE A 162 -4.37 -7.34 -2.71
C ILE A 162 -3.56 -7.92 -3.87
N SER A 163 -4.12 -7.84 -5.07
CA SER A 163 -3.49 -8.13 -6.36
C SER A 163 -4.03 -7.13 -7.37
N ALA A 164 -3.25 -6.11 -7.70
CA ALA A 164 -3.71 -4.94 -8.43
C ALA A 164 -2.76 -4.56 -9.58
N PRO A 165 -3.03 -5.00 -10.82
CA PRO A 165 -2.36 -4.47 -11.99
C PRO A 165 -2.90 -3.09 -12.36
N GLY A 166 -2.05 -2.23 -12.92
CA GLY A 166 -2.44 -0.92 -13.38
C GLY A 166 -1.48 -0.27 -14.38
N ILE A 167 -1.89 0.91 -14.81
CA ILE A 167 -1.17 1.80 -15.72
C ILE A 167 -1.06 3.17 -15.06
N ARG A 168 0.11 3.79 -15.21
CA ARG A 168 0.42 5.13 -14.71
C ARG A 168 0.78 6.04 -15.87
N PHE A 169 0.23 7.24 -15.83
CA PHE A 169 0.63 8.36 -16.65
C PHE A 169 1.19 9.47 -15.77
N GLU A 170 2.34 10.02 -16.14
CA GLU A 170 2.91 11.19 -15.49
C GLU A 170 3.33 12.21 -16.54
N ALA A 171 3.24 13.49 -16.22
CA ALA A 171 3.73 14.55 -17.09
C ALA A 171 4.21 15.76 -16.28
N LYS A 172 5.17 16.49 -16.86
CA LYS A 172 5.66 17.77 -16.32
C LYS A 172 5.65 18.83 -17.44
N PRO A 173 4.45 19.33 -17.83
CA PRO A 173 4.30 20.24 -18.97
C PRO A 173 5.04 21.57 -18.82
N THR A 174 5.23 22.03 -17.59
CA THR A 174 5.97 23.24 -17.28
C THR A 174 6.81 23.02 -16.01
N LYS A 175 7.71 23.96 -15.68
CA LYS A 175 8.40 23.96 -14.38
C LYS A 175 7.46 24.15 -13.18
N ARG A 176 6.20 24.56 -13.43
CA ARG A 176 5.20 24.83 -12.39
C ARG A 176 4.19 23.71 -12.24
N THR A 177 4.06 22.81 -13.21
CA THR A 177 2.96 21.84 -13.29
C THR A 177 3.47 20.42 -13.31
N GLU A 178 2.95 19.58 -12.43
CA GLU A 178 3.15 18.13 -12.41
C GLU A 178 1.79 17.44 -12.36
N VAL A 179 1.62 16.42 -13.21
CA VAL A 179 0.40 15.63 -13.32
C VAL A 179 0.76 14.17 -13.14
N LEU A 180 -0.06 13.45 -12.38
CA LEU A 180 -0.06 12.00 -12.28
C LEU A 180 -1.50 11.50 -12.42
N ALA A 181 -1.69 10.42 -13.17
CA ALA A 181 -2.96 9.71 -13.25
C ALA A 181 -2.70 8.20 -13.27
N ASP A 182 -3.41 7.47 -12.42
CA ASP A 182 -3.35 6.01 -12.35
C ASP A 182 -4.70 5.40 -12.65
N TYR A 183 -4.68 4.25 -13.31
CA TYR A 183 -5.79 3.33 -13.36
C TYR A 183 -5.31 1.96 -12.89
N ARG A 184 -6.06 1.32 -12.00
CA ARG A 184 -5.79 -0.05 -11.56
C ARG A 184 -7.07 -0.88 -11.49
N GLY A 185 -6.96 -2.15 -11.86
CA GLY A 185 -7.93 -3.15 -11.45
C GLY A 185 -7.52 -3.71 -10.08
N VAL A 186 -8.49 -4.00 -9.22
CA VAL A 186 -8.24 -4.37 -7.82
C VAL A 186 -8.88 -5.73 -7.54
N TRP A 187 -8.04 -6.72 -7.25
CA TRP A 187 -8.48 -8.04 -6.79
C TRP A 187 -7.92 -8.35 -5.41
N LEU A 188 -8.60 -9.25 -4.71
CA LEU A 188 -8.11 -9.86 -3.49
C LEU A 188 -7.11 -10.96 -3.83
N ALA A 189 -5.96 -10.96 -3.13
CA ALA A 189 -4.99 -12.06 -3.21
C ALA A 189 -5.57 -13.39 -2.67
N SER A 190 -6.57 -13.32 -1.78
CA SER A 190 -7.39 -14.42 -1.31
C SER A 190 -8.83 -13.97 -1.09
N ARG A 191 -9.78 -14.71 -1.69
CA ARG A 191 -11.23 -14.48 -1.52
C ARG A 191 -11.77 -14.78 -0.13
N TYR A 192 -10.98 -15.44 0.72
CA TYR A 192 -11.39 -15.87 2.06
C TYR A 192 -10.92 -14.91 3.15
N ASP A 193 -10.12 -13.91 2.78
CA ASP A 193 -9.50 -13.01 3.72
C ASP A 193 -10.11 -11.61 3.69
N ARG A 194 -9.88 -10.86 4.76
CA ARG A 194 -10.39 -9.50 4.91
C ARG A 194 -9.83 -8.61 3.80
N PHE A 195 -10.67 -7.74 3.25
CA PHE A 195 -10.30 -6.71 2.30
C PHE A 195 -11.26 -5.53 2.49
N TYR A 196 -10.75 -4.29 2.52
CA TYR A 196 -11.58 -3.12 2.81
C TYR A 196 -12.33 -3.23 4.15
N ASN A 197 -11.72 -3.89 5.15
CA ASN A 197 -12.37 -4.26 6.42
C ASN A 197 -13.61 -5.18 6.30
N ILE A 198 -13.89 -5.74 5.12
CA ILE A 198 -14.99 -6.66 4.87
C ILE A 198 -14.44 -8.08 4.77
N LEU A 199 -15.16 -9.07 5.30
CA LEU A 199 -14.76 -10.48 5.29
C LEU A 199 -15.90 -11.36 4.76
N ASP A 200 -15.65 -12.11 3.70
CA ASP A 200 -16.51 -13.21 3.27
C ASP A 200 -15.79 -14.56 3.47
N ARG A 201 -16.07 -15.23 4.59
CA ARG A 201 -15.49 -16.55 4.90
C ARG A 201 -15.93 -17.64 3.92
N THR A 202 -17.04 -17.46 3.21
CA THR A 202 -17.53 -18.44 2.23
C THR A 202 -16.80 -18.32 0.89
N GLY A 203 -16.24 -17.14 0.59
CA GLY A 203 -15.58 -16.81 -0.67
C GLY A 203 -16.53 -16.71 -1.87
N ARG A 204 -17.84 -16.59 -1.64
CA ARG A 204 -18.89 -16.51 -2.67
C ARG A 204 -18.93 -15.15 -3.35
N SER A 205 -18.49 -14.09 -2.68
CA SER A 205 -18.43 -12.73 -3.25
C SER A 205 -17.27 -12.53 -4.24
N GLY A 206 -16.46 -13.58 -4.46
CA GLY A 206 -15.39 -13.58 -5.46
C GLY A 206 -14.13 -12.86 -5.00
N ARG A 207 -13.31 -12.44 -5.96
CA ARG A 207 -12.03 -11.73 -5.70
C ARG A 207 -12.02 -10.32 -6.22
N PHE A 208 -12.99 -9.92 -7.05
CA PHE A 208 -12.92 -8.64 -7.73
C PHE A 208 -13.39 -7.52 -6.78
N GLY A 209 -12.43 -6.76 -6.26
CA GLY A 209 -12.66 -5.62 -5.38
C GLY A 209 -13.16 -4.40 -6.14
N GLY A 210 -12.73 -4.22 -7.40
CA GLY A 210 -13.22 -3.15 -8.26
C GLY A 210 -12.16 -2.58 -9.21
N GLN A 211 -12.40 -1.34 -9.66
CA GLN A 211 -11.47 -0.57 -10.47
C GLN A 211 -11.29 0.80 -9.85
N GLN A 212 -10.06 1.30 -9.81
CA GLN A 212 -9.76 2.60 -9.23
C GLN A 212 -9.07 3.51 -10.25
N VAL A 213 -9.56 4.73 -10.35
CA VAL A 213 -8.92 5.84 -11.05
C VAL A 213 -8.43 6.83 -10.01
N GLU A 214 -7.16 7.21 -10.10
CA GLU A 214 -6.53 8.17 -9.18
C GLU A 214 -5.85 9.26 -9.98
N GLY A 215 -5.72 10.44 -9.39
CA GLY A 215 -4.89 11.47 -9.98
C GLY A 215 -4.44 12.54 -9.02
N ARG A 216 -3.39 13.23 -9.44
CA ARG A 216 -2.76 14.32 -8.72
C ARG A 216 -2.36 15.41 -9.70
N LEU A 217 -2.71 16.64 -9.34
CA LEU A 217 -2.25 17.85 -9.99
C LEU A 217 -1.49 18.70 -8.97
N ARG A 218 -0.23 19.00 -9.27
CA ARG A 218 0.58 19.97 -8.52
C ARG A 218 0.82 21.19 -9.36
N TYR A 219 0.63 22.36 -8.75
CA TYR A 219 0.83 23.63 -9.40
C TYR A 219 1.50 24.65 -8.48
N TRP A 220 2.65 25.18 -8.90
CA TRP A 220 3.28 26.32 -8.25
C TRP A 220 2.58 27.62 -8.67
N VAL A 221 1.79 28.18 -7.76
CA VAL A 221 1.15 29.50 -7.92
C VAL A 221 2.22 30.58 -7.91
N ILE A 222 3.10 30.52 -6.90
CA ILE A 222 4.34 31.28 -6.81
C ILE A 222 5.47 30.25 -6.74
N PRO A 223 6.40 30.20 -7.71
CA PRO A 223 7.51 29.26 -7.69
C PRO A 223 8.22 29.26 -6.34
N GLU A 224 8.44 28.07 -5.78
CA GLU A 224 9.19 27.81 -4.54
C GLU A 224 8.53 28.32 -3.24
N HIS A 225 7.52 29.19 -3.30
CA HIS A 225 6.86 29.76 -2.12
C HIS A 225 5.43 29.30 -1.90
N LEU A 226 4.66 29.07 -2.98
CA LEU A 226 3.23 28.74 -2.89
C LEU A 226 2.85 27.63 -3.86
N ARG A 227 2.53 26.46 -3.33
CA ARG A 227 2.14 25.28 -4.12
C ARG A 227 0.74 24.80 -3.77
N LEU A 228 -0.06 24.60 -4.81
CA LEU A 228 -1.33 23.88 -4.76
C LEU A 228 -1.09 22.41 -5.14
N GLU A 229 -1.68 21.48 -4.39
CA GLU A 229 -1.75 20.06 -4.74
C GLU A 229 -3.20 19.58 -4.63
N SER A 230 -3.82 19.17 -5.74
CA SER A 230 -5.14 18.55 -5.75
C SER A 230 -5.03 17.07 -6.07
N ASN A 231 -5.67 16.24 -5.26
CA ASN A 231 -5.65 14.78 -5.31
C ASN A 231 -7.08 14.28 -5.45
N PHE A 232 -7.31 13.25 -6.28
CA PHE A 232 -8.63 12.61 -6.39
C PHE A 232 -8.52 11.10 -6.55
N ALA A 233 -9.54 10.38 -6.10
CA ALA A 233 -9.70 8.96 -6.36
C ALA A 233 -11.18 8.60 -6.57
N VAL A 234 -11.43 7.68 -7.48
CA VAL A 234 -12.75 7.10 -7.75
C VAL A 234 -12.60 5.59 -7.81
N LEU A 235 -13.21 4.88 -6.85
CA LEU A 235 -13.24 3.43 -6.79
C LEU A 235 -14.63 2.94 -7.20
N PHE A 236 -14.70 2.29 -8.36
CA PHE A 236 -15.87 1.58 -8.83
C PHE A 236 -15.89 0.18 -8.20
N LYS A 237 -16.84 -0.08 -7.31
CA LYS A 237 -16.92 -1.32 -6.54
C LYS A 237 -17.07 -2.53 -7.47
N GLY A 238 -16.28 -3.58 -7.25
CA GLY A 238 -16.43 -4.89 -7.89
C GLY A 238 -17.44 -5.77 -7.15
N ASP A 239 -17.53 -7.04 -7.55
CA ASP A 239 -18.47 -8.00 -6.96
C ASP A 239 -18.22 -8.21 -5.47
N PHE A 240 -16.96 -8.22 -5.03
CA PHE A 240 -16.64 -8.42 -3.62
C PHE A 240 -17.18 -7.29 -2.75
N LEU A 241 -16.90 -6.03 -3.12
CA LEU A 241 -17.36 -4.86 -2.37
C LEU A 241 -18.87 -4.59 -2.48
N ARG A 242 -19.56 -5.25 -3.42
CA ARG A 242 -21.01 -5.16 -3.59
C ARG A 242 -21.78 -6.28 -2.90
N ASN A 243 -21.26 -7.50 -2.95
CA ASN A 243 -22.00 -8.72 -2.61
C ASN A 243 -21.51 -9.41 -1.33
N ALA A 244 -20.45 -8.92 -0.67
CA ALA A 244 -20.02 -9.46 0.61
C ALA A 244 -21.08 -9.25 1.70
N PRO A 245 -21.21 -10.16 2.68
CA PRO A 245 -22.24 -10.07 3.73
C PRO A 245 -22.27 -8.72 4.45
N ASP A 246 -21.09 -8.16 4.71
CA ASP A 246 -20.91 -6.87 5.40
C ASP A 246 -20.56 -5.72 4.43
N ALA A 247 -20.94 -5.84 3.15
CA ALA A 247 -20.68 -4.80 2.16
C ALA A 247 -21.30 -3.46 2.58
N ILE A 248 -20.47 -2.42 2.65
CA ILE A 248 -20.87 -1.07 3.05
C ILE A 248 -21.53 -0.36 1.87
N ALA A 249 -22.70 0.25 2.11
CA ALA A 249 -23.45 1.04 1.13
C ALA A 249 -23.64 0.26 -0.20
N GLN A 250 -24.36 -0.86 -0.14
CA GLN A 250 -24.55 -1.79 -1.28
C GLN A 250 -25.20 -1.11 -2.50
N ASP A 251 -26.07 -0.13 -2.27
CA ASP A 251 -26.73 0.63 -3.34
C ASP A 251 -25.78 1.65 -4.01
N ASP A 252 -24.68 2.03 -3.36
CA ASP A 252 -23.66 2.90 -3.96
C ASP A 252 -22.55 2.08 -4.60
N THR A 253 -22.42 2.20 -5.92
CA THR A 253 -21.43 1.48 -6.72
C THR A 253 -20.07 2.16 -6.74
N THR A 254 -19.93 3.38 -6.19
CA THR A 254 -18.72 4.18 -6.35
C THR A 254 -18.31 4.91 -5.07
N VAL A 255 -17.06 4.75 -4.64
CA VAL A 255 -16.44 5.58 -3.59
C VAL A 255 -15.67 6.72 -4.25
N ARG A 256 -15.89 7.96 -3.81
CA ARG A 256 -15.28 9.17 -4.39
C ARG A 256 -14.49 9.91 -3.34
N PHE A 257 -13.33 10.44 -3.74
CA PHE A 257 -12.45 11.20 -2.87
C PHE A 257 -11.86 12.38 -3.64
N ILE A 258 -11.78 13.52 -2.97
CA ILE A 258 -11.05 14.70 -3.42
C ILE A 258 -10.39 15.37 -2.22
N GLU A 259 -9.15 15.80 -2.40
CA GLU A 259 -8.39 16.58 -1.44
C GLU A 259 -7.67 17.71 -2.18
N THR A 260 -7.54 18.86 -1.52
CA THR A 260 -6.69 19.94 -2.03
C THR A 260 -5.88 20.52 -0.88
N ASN A 261 -4.57 20.59 -1.09
CA ASN A 261 -3.60 21.08 -0.14
C ASN A 261 -2.95 22.36 -0.66
N LEU A 262 -2.74 23.32 0.23
CA LEU A 262 -1.98 24.53 -0.02
C LEU A 262 -0.72 24.52 0.86
N LEU A 263 0.45 24.53 0.24
CA LEU A 263 1.73 24.61 0.93
C LEU A 263 2.33 26.01 0.75
N VAL A 264 2.66 26.65 1.87
CA VAL A 264 3.37 27.94 1.92
C VAL A 264 4.76 27.70 2.51
N THR A 265 5.78 28.16 1.81
CA THR A 265 7.18 28.11 2.27
C THR A 265 7.72 29.53 2.39
N PHE A 266 8.31 29.85 3.54
CA PHE A 266 8.86 31.17 3.88
C PHE A 266 10.39 31.12 3.84
#